data_AF-H8N112-F1
#
_entry.id   AF-H8N112-F1
#
_cell.length_a   1.000
_cell.length_b   1.000
_cell.length_c   1.000
_cell.angle_alpha   90.00
_cell.angle_beta   90.00
_cell.angle_gamma   90.00
#
_symmetry.space_group_name_H-M   'P 1'
#
loop_
_entity.id
_entity.type
_entity.pdbx_description
1 polymer ?
#
loop_
_entity_poly.entity_id
_entity_poly.type
_entity_poly.pdbx_seq_one_letter_code
_entity_poly.pdbx_strand_id
1 'polypeptide(L)'
;MFFGDYRYEPESKRFYFSLSTSSARVENLHVDLSKAIGDQDKLFFEAGKKHFRIWTAVNGKPTDAIDWFTVEKLLFEHWRGEIQIHGLTSHREFLKFQLLYVGISKQDDSFSRLFQNGHEKRTKILSNETQKRAAARLTDELFIFFFDVQQTHVRTIEDADDVDRVFEEPYVDKARLVADAEKAFVKILDTSYNTIKYKQYPKGVDGLHGAGLDAYVYWIDEDVEFTTSSETVRGAHVGDGMNPMSADVILISGDKVSLVKPDTAED
;
A
#
# COMPACT_ATOMS: atom_id res chain seq x y z
N MET A 1 15.11 2.59 1.68
CA MET A 1 15.07 1.65 2.82
C MET A 1 16.06 0.51 2.61
N PHE A 2 16.77 0.06 3.65
CA PHE A 2 17.80 -0.99 3.56
C PHE A 2 17.94 -1.77 4.88
N PHE A 3 18.31 -3.04 4.77
CA PHE A 3 18.89 -3.81 5.87
C PHE A 3 20.34 -3.35 6.14
N GLY A 4 20.68 -3.20 7.42
CA GLY A 4 22.04 -3.03 7.94
C GLY A 4 22.36 -4.10 8.99
N ASP A 5 23.64 -4.23 9.35
CA ASP A 5 24.14 -5.04 10.48
C ASP A 5 23.50 -6.44 10.58
N TYR A 6 23.28 -7.07 9.42
CA TYR A 6 22.43 -8.24 9.33
C TYR A 6 23.22 -9.55 9.47
N ARG A 7 22.61 -10.53 10.13
CA ARG A 7 23.14 -11.89 10.27
C ARG A 7 22.01 -12.90 10.44
N TYR A 8 22.22 -14.10 9.93
CA TYR A 8 21.32 -15.24 10.17
C TYR A 8 21.93 -16.17 11.21
N GLU A 9 21.11 -16.61 12.17
CA GLU A 9 21.46 -17.57 13.20
C GLU A 9 20.72 -18.89 12.94
N PRO A 10 21.42 -19.93 12.41
CA PRO A 10 20.77 -21.18 11.99
C PRO A 10 20.09 -21.95 13.12
N GLU A 11 20.68 -21.96 14.32
CA GLU A 11 20.16 -22.72 15.46
C GLU A 11 18.79 -22.24 15.93
N SER A 12 18.60 -20.92 15.97
CA SER A 12 17.33 -20.29 16.35
C SER A 12 16.44 -19.95 15.16
N LYS A 13 16.92 -20.18 13.92
CA LYS A 13 16.27 -19.77 12.67
C LYS A 13 15.90 -18.28 12.65
N ARG A 14 16.71 -17.42 13.28
CA ARG A 14 16.45 -15.97 13.35
C ARG A 14 17.32 -15.18 12.39
N PHE A 15 16.72 -14.17 11.78
CA PHE A 15 17.45 -13.17 11.02
C PHE A 15 17.46 -11.86 11.80
N TYR A 16 18.65 -11.44 12.23
CA TYR A 16 18.91 -10.19 12.93
C TYR A 16 19.31 -9.12 11.93
N PHE A 17 18.88 -7.87 12.14
CA PHE A 17 19.19 -6.75 11.26
C PHE A 17 18.97 -5.39 11.95
N SER A 18 19.46 -4.33 11.30
CA SER A 18 19.00 -2.96 11.49
C SER A 18 18.22 -2.51 10.25
N LEU A 19 17.26 -1.60 10.44
CA LEU A 19 16.46 -1.02 9.36
C LEU A 19 16.80 0.46 9.22
N SER A 20 17.01 0.92 8.00
CA SER A 20 17.40 2.32 7.75
C SER A 20 16.72 2.94 6.53
N THR A 21 16.36 4.21 6.65
CA THR A 21 16.00 5.13 5.56
C THR A 21 16.98 6.30 5.54
N SER A 22 16.71 7.33 4.74
CA SER A 22 17.44 8.60 4.82
C SER A 22 17.17 9.40 6.10
N SER A 23 16.06 9.13 6.79
CA SER A 23 15.58 9.92 7.93
C SER A 23 15.43 9.14 9.24
N ALA A 24 15.43 7.80 9.19
CA ALA A 24 15.22 6.94 10.35
C ALA A 24 16.18 5.75 10.35
N ARG A 25 16.58 5.29 11.54
CA ARG A 25 17.35 4.07 11.73
C ARG A 25 16.93 3.39 13.03
N VAL A 26 16.61 2.10 12.96
CA VAL A 26 16.25 1.26 14.11
C VAL A 26 17.17 0.04 14.11
N GLU A 27 17.71 -0.30 15.27
CA GLU A 27 18.71 -1.35 15.44
C GLU A 27 18.18 -2.51 16.29
N ASN A 28 18.93 -3.60 16.35
CA ASN A 28 18.62 -4.78 17.17
C ASN A 28 17.27 -5.43 16.81
N LEU A 29 16.88 -5.37 15.53
CA LEU A 29 15.68 -6.01 15.04
C LEU A 29 15.96 -7.48 14.74
N HIS A 30 14.93 -8.31 14.85
CA HIS A 30 14.98 -9.66 14.31
C HIS A 30 13.61 -10.18 13.91
N VAL A 31 13.63 -11.20 13.04
CA VAL A 31 12.45 -12.00 12.68
C VAL A 31 12.73 -13.47 12.93
N ASP A 32 11.71 -14.20 13.37
CA ASP A 32 11.72 -15.66 13.44
C ASP A 32 11.28 -16.23 12.09
N LEU A 33 12.14 -17.02 11.45
CA LEU A 33 11.90 -17.60 10.14
C LEU A 33 11.46 -19.07 10.22
N SER A 34 11.20 -19.60 11.42
CA SER A 34 10.86 -21.02 11.62
C SER A 34 9.63 -21.44 10.83
N LYS A 35 8.59 -20.59 10.76
CA LYS A 35 7.37 -20.84 9.97
C LYS A 35 7.67 -20.93 8.47
N ALA A 36 8.53 -20.04 7.95
CA ALA A 36 8.90 -20.01 6.53
C ALA A 36 9.83 -21.17 6.16
N ILE A 37 10.76 -21.53 7.04
CA ILE A 37 11.76 -22.57 6.81
C ILE A 37 11.19 -23.99 6.99
N GLY A 38 10.25 -24.18 7.91
CA GLY A 38 9.75 -25.51 8.29
C GLY A 38 10.85 -26.41 8.85
N ASP A 39 10.77 -27.70 8.54
CA ASP A 39 11.68 -28.75 9.06
C ASP A 39 12.95 -28.96 8.20
N GLN A 40 13.34 -27.96 7.42
CA GLN A 40 14.52 -28.06 6.56
C GLN A 40 15.82 -27.94 7.38
N ASP A 41 16.66 -28.97 7.31
CA ASP A 41 17.92 -29.05 8.08
C ASP A 41 19.11 -28.37 7.39
N LYS A 42 19.12 -28.35 6.05
CA LYS A 42 20.23 -27.81 5.25
C LYS A 42 19.79 -26.61 4.45
N LEU A 43 20.21 -25.44 4.90
CA LEU A 43 19.85 -24.17 4.33
C LEU A 43 21.06 -23.44 3.77
N PHE A 44 20.83 -22.70 2.70
CA PHE A 44 21.75 -21.68 2.22
C PHE A 44 21.08 -20.32 2.35
N PHE A 45 21.74 -19.39 3.03
CA PHE A 45 21.22 -18.05 3.30
C PHE A 45 22.04 -17.01 2.55
N GLU A 46 21.37 -16.21 1.73
CA GLU A 46 21.96 -15.10 1.00
C GLU A 46 21.36 -13.80 1.52
N ALA A 47 22.18 -12.84 1.94
CA ALA A 47 21.67 -11.54 2.40
C ALA A 47 22.45 -10.36 1.82
N GLY A 48 21.69 -9.36 1.40
CA GLY A 48 22.14 -8.09 0.91
C GLY A 48 21.39 -6.94 1.57
N LYS A 49 21.81 -5.71 1.27
CA LYS A 49 21.18 -4.48 1.80
C LYS A 49 19.71 -4.31 1.42
N LYS A 50 19.23 -4.99 0.38
CA LYS A 50 17.88 -4.83 -0.17
C LYS A 50 16.99 -6.05 -0.02
N HIS A 51 17.58 -7.23 0.12
CA HIS A 51 16.83 -8.46 0.24
C HIS A 51 17.68 -9.54 0.90
N PHE A 52 17.02 -10.56 1.42
CA PHE A 52 17.63 -11.84 1.72
C PHE A 52 16.83 -12.99 1.09
N ARG A 53 17.48 -14.13 0.89
CA ARG A 53 16.90 -15.34 0.31
C ARG A 53 17.32 -16.55 1.10
N ILE A 54 16.38 -17.49 1.20
CA ILE A 54 16.55 -18.76 1.89
C ILE A 54 16.38 -19.86 0.85
N TRP A 55 17.35 -20.75 0.77
CA TRP A 55 17.35 -21.87 -0.16
C TRP A 55 17.50 -23.18 0.60
N THR A 56 16.95 -24.26 0.06
CA THR A 56 17.42 -25.61 0.40
C THR A 56 18.85 -25.79 -0.12
N ALA A 57 19.63 -26.64 0.55
CA ALA A 57 21.00 -26.90 0.17
C ALA A 57 21.30 -28.40 0.05
N VAL A 58 21.81 -28.80 -1.12
CA VAL A 58 22.34 -30.15 -1.38
C VAL A 58 23.83 -30.04 -1.66
N ASN A 59 24.64 -30.79 -0.91
CA ASN A 59 26.11 -30.76 -1.02
C ASN A 59 26.71 -29.34 -0.94
N GLY A 60 26.13 -28.48 -0.09
CA GLY A 60 26.61 -27.10 0.12
C GLY A 60 26.27 -26.13 -1.02
N LYS A 61 25.40 -26.51 -1.96
CA LYS A 61 24.94 -25.65 -3.05
C LYS A 61 23.44 -25.37 -2.93
N PRO A 62 22.99 -24.14 -3.21
CA PRO A 62 21.57 -23.80 -3.21
C PRO A 62 20.85 -24.57 -4.33
N THR A 63 19.68 -25.11 -4.02
CA THR A 63 18.83 -25.85 -4.96
C THR A 63 17.52 -25.12 -5.21
N ASP A 64 16.59 -25.16 -4.26
CA ASP A 64 15.26 -24.58 -4.39
C ASP A 64 15.08 -23.40 -3.44
N ALA A 65 14.53 -22.30 -3.94
CA ALA A 65 14.19 -21.16 -3.09
C ALA A 65 13.03 -21.56 -2.18
N ILE A 66 13.24 -21.46 -0.87
CA ILE A 66 12.18 -21.62 0.13
C ILE A 66 11.39 -20.32 0.20
N ASP A 67 12.09 -19.21 0.41
CA ASP A 67 11.48 -17.89 0.45
C ASP A 67 12.52 -16.78 0.18
N TRP A 68 12.04 -15.58 -0.11
CA TRP A 68 12.83 -14.38 -0.28
C TRP A 68 12.08 -13.16 0.25
N PHE A 69 12.83 -12.22 0.81
CA PHE A 69 12.27 -11.01 1.41
C PHE A 69 13.04 -9.81 0.91
N THR A 70 12.35 -8.86 0.30
CA THR A 70 12.82 -7.48 0.29
C THR A 70 12.51 -6.82 1.62
N VAL A 71 13.14 -5.67 1.87
CA VAL A 71 12.81 -4.86 3.05
C VAL A 71 11.32 -4.51 3.07
N GLU A 72 10.78 -4.15 1.91
CA GLU A 72 9.39 -3.75 1.73
C GLU A 72 8.43 -4.93 1.94
N LYS A 73 8.74 -6.12 1.40
CA LYS A 73 7.95 -7.34 1.65
C LYS A 73 7.95 -7.70 3.14
N LEU A 74 9.10 -7.60 3.81
CA LEU A 74 9.21 -7.94 5.23
C LEU A 74 8.36 -7.00 6.09
N LEU A 75 8.38 -5.69 5.81
CA LEU A 75 7.49 -4.75 6.48
C LEU A 75 6.03 -5.03 6.15
N PHE A 76 5.70 -5.30 4.88
CA PHE A 76 4.35 -5.61 4.43
C PHE A 76 3.74 -6.76 5.22
N GLU A 77 4.45 -7.89 5.28
CA GLU A 77 4.03 -9.04 6.07
C GLU A 77 3.98 -8.72 7.56
N HIS A 78 4.82 -7.80 8.04
CA HIS A 78 4.81 -7.41 9.44
C HIS A 78 3.56 -6.66 9.85
N TRP A 79 3.16 -5.62 9.10
CA TRP A 79 1.95 -4.87 9.45
C TRP A 79 0.66 -5.65 9.15
N ARG A 80 0.72 -6.62 8.24
CA ARG A 80 -0.37 -7.58 7.99
C ARG A 80 -0.45 -8.69 9.05
N GLY A 81 0.53 -8.78 9.96
CA GLY A 81 0.55 -9.77 11.05
C GLY A 81 1.03 -11.16 10.64
N GLU A 82 1.55 -11.33 9.43
CA GLU A 82 2.07 -12.62 8.92
C GLU A 82 3.45 -12.96 9.47
N ILE A 83 4.26 -11.94 9.76
CA ILE A 83 5.57 -12.08 10.40
C ILE A 83 5.76 -11.03 11.51
N GLN A 84 6.43 -11.38 12.60
CA GLN A 84 6.73 -10.41 13.65
C GLN A 84 8.17 -9.91 13.56
N ILE A 85 8.34 -8.61 13.32
CA ILE A 85 9.63 -7.94 13.49
C ILE A 85 9.74 -7.51 14.96
N HIS A 86 10.54 -8.24 15.71
CA HIS A 86 10.80 -7.93 17.11
C HIS A 86 11.71 -6.71 17.24
N GLY A 87 11.39 -5.82 18.18
CA GLY A 87 12.12 -4.57 18.43
C GLY A 87 11.67 -3.38 17.57
N LEU A 88 10.77 -3.59 16.60
CA LEU A 88 10.19 -2.52 15.80
C LEU A 88 8.91 -2.02 16.48
N THR A 89 8.96 -0.80 17.03
CA THR A 89 7.81 -0.18 17.72
C THR A 89 6.83 0.49 16.77
N SER A 90 7.30 0.98 15.62
CA SER A 90 6.48 1.61 14.60
C SER A 90 7.08 1.38 13.20
N HIS A 91 6.40 0.60 12.36
CA HIS A 91 6.75 0.45 10.95
C HIS A 91 6.42 1.69 10.11
N ARG A 92 5.53 2.56 10.61
CA ARG A 92 5.03 3.72 9.85
C ARG A 92 6.10 4.76 9.54
N GLU A 93 7.18 4.82 10.32
CA GLU A 93 8.33 5.69 10.02
C GLU A 93 9.04 5.33 8.70
N PHE A 94 8.86 4.08 8.25
CA PHE A 94 9.49 3.54 7.05
C PHE A 94 8.57 3.60 5.82
N LEU A 95 7.28 3.88 5.99
CA LEU A 95 6.25 3.73 4.95
C LEU A 95 5.62 5.07 4.54
N LYS A 96 6.45 6.12 4.56
CA LYS A 96 6.09 7.47 4.13
C LYS A 96 6.62 7.72 2.73
N PHE A 97 5.74 8.10 1.81
CA PHE A 97 6.08 8.28 0.39
C PHE A 97 5.57 9.62 -0.12
N GLN A 98 6.41 10.30 -0.91
CA GLN A 98 5.97 11.46 -1.68
C GLN A 98 5.14 10.97 -2.87
N LEU A 99 3.86 11.31 -2.92
CA LEU A 99 2.97 10.90 -3.99
C LEU A 99 3.04 11.88 -5.16
N LEU A 100 3.58 11.40 -6.27
CA LEU A 100 3.81 12.21 -7.47
C LEU A 100 2.68 12.09 -8.49
N TYR A 101 2.01 10.93 -8.53
CA TYR A 101 1.02 10.60 -9.54
C TYR A 101 0.04 9.54 -9.03
N VAL A 102 -1.24 9.72 -9.34
CA VAL A 102 -2.29 8.70 -9.20
C VAL A 102 -2.74 8.33 -10.59
N GLY A 103 -2.76 7.05 -10.90
CA GLY A 103 -3.22 6.53 -12.17
C GLY A 103 -4.19 5.38 -11.97
N ILE A 104 -4.90 5.05 -13.04
CA ILE A 104 -5.92 4.00 -13.06
C ILE A 104 -5.71 3.05 -14.23
N SER A 105 -6.18 1.82 -14.09
CA SER A 105 -6.44 0.95 -15.24
C SER A 105 -7.89 0.49 -15.22
N LYS A 106 -8.68 0.89 -16.22
CA LYS A 106 -10.14 0.66 -16.26
C LYS A 106 -10.53 -0.71 -16.85
N GLN A 107 -9.66 -1.37 -17.61
CA GLN A 107 -9.98 -2.58 -18.38
C GLN A 107 -8.85 -3.62 -18.40
N ASP A 108 -7.58 -3.20 -18.50
CA ASP A 108 -6.42 -4.10 -18.44
C ASP A 108 -5.82 -4.13 -17.03
N ASP A 109 -5.16 -5.22 -16.65
CA ASP A 109 -4.33 -5.23 -15.43
C ASP A 109 -3.29 -4.10 -15.50
N SER A 110 -3.17 -3.33 -14.42
CA SER A 110 -2.23 -2.21 -14.28
C SER A 110 -0.79 -2.65 -14.59
N PHE A 111 -0.47 -3.93 -14.37
CA PHE A 111 0.78 -4.56 -14.76
C PHE A 111 1.00 -4.55 -16.27
N SER A 112 0.06 -5.07 -17.07
CA SER A 112 0.13 -5.09 -18.54
C SER A 112 0.32 -3.70 -19.12
N ARG A 113 -0.40 -2.72 -18.57
CA ARG A 113 -0.25 -1.32 -18.98
C ARG A 113 1.15 -0.77 -18.65
N LEU A 114 1.71 -1.12 -17.49
CA LEU A 114 3.03 -0.65 -17.04
C LEU A 114 4.16 -1.07 -17.98
N PHE A 115 4.12 -2.31 -18.46
CA PHE A 115 5.20 -2.90 -19.24
C PHE A 115 5.04 -2.75 -20.77
N GLN A 116 3.80 -2.63 -21.29
CA GLN A 116 3.58 -2.56 -22.74
C GLN A 116 3.74 -1.17 -23.34
N ASN A 117 3.36 -0.11 -22.60
CA ASN A 117 3.43 1.26 -23.09
C ASN A 117 4.26 2.07 -22.12
N GLY A 118 5.56 2.22 -22.40
CA GLY A 118 6.49 3.01 -21.58
C GLY A 118 5.85 4.31 -21.11
N HIS A 119 5.45 4.34 -19.84
CA HIS A 119 4.56 5.37 -19.33
C HIS A 119 5.21 6.74 -19.42
N GLU A 120 4.66 7.61 -20.25
CA GLU A 120 5.10 9.00 -20.41
C GLU A 120 5.23 9.70 -19.05
N LYS A 121 4.33 9.43 -18.11
CA LYS A 121 4.36 9.96 -16.74
C LYS A 121 5.56 9.45 -15.93
N ARG A 122 5.87 8.16 -16.00
CA ARG A 122 7.05 7.59 -15.35
C ARG A 122 8.33 8.17 -15.93
N THR A 123 8.43 8.28 -17.26
CA THR A 123 9.59 8.90 -17.92
C THR A 123 9.72 10.37 -17.53
N LYS A 124 8.61 11.13 -17.45
CA LYS A 124 8.60 12.51 -16.97
C LYS A 124 9.09 12.62 -15.53
N ILE A 125 8.62 11.77 -14.62
CA ILE A 125 9.09 11.73 -13.23
C ILE A 125 10.59 11.45 -13.19
N LEU A 126 11.05 10.41 -13.89
CA LEU A 126 12.47 10.05 -13.93
C LEU A 126 13.38 11.12 -14.54
N SER A 127 12.82 12.01 -15.35
CA SER A 127 13.57 13.09 -16.02
C SER A 127 13.56 14.41 -15.26
N ASN A 128 12.58 14.65 -14.37
CA ASN A 128 12.38 15.95 -13.72
C ASN A 128 12.56 15.90 -12.20
N GLU A 129 12.36 14.75 -11.56
CA GLU A 129 12.60 14.62 -10.12
C GLU A 129 14.09 14.45 -9.81
N THR A 130 14.45 14.80 -8.56
CA THR A 130 15.80 14.61 -8.04
C THR A 130 15.81 13.51 -6.99
N GLN A 131 16.88 12.73 -6.96
CA GLN A 131 17.10 11.73 -5.91
C GLN A 131 17.18 12.42 -4.54
N LYS A 132 16.55 11.83 -3.54
CA LYS A 132 16.63 12.29 -2.14
C LYS A 132 18.00 11.99 -1.56
N ARG A 133 18.64 10.88 -1.96
CA ARG A 133 19.99 10.53 -1.53
C ARG A 133 21.03 10.78 -2.63
N ALA A 134 22.05 11.56 -2.33
CA ALA A 134 23.08 11.98 -3.30
C ALA A 134 23.74 10.84 -4.10
N ALA A 135 23.87 9.64 -3.51
CA ALA A 135 24.49 8.47 -4.15
C ALA A 135 23.49 7.44 -4.70
N ALA A 136 22.19 7.72 -4.69
CA ALA A 136 21.16 6.82 -5.25
C ALA A 136 20.80 7.20 -6.69
N ARG A 137 20.35 6.21 -7.47
CA ARG A 137 19.60 6.51 -8.69
C ARG A 137 18.15 6.79 -8.29
N LEU A 138 17.50 7.74 -8.94
CA LEU A 138 16.08 8.02 -8.71
C LEU A 138 15.20 6.77 -8.90
N THR A 139 15.57 5.88 -9.82
CA THR A 139 14.90 4.59 -10.03
C THR A 139 14.90 3.69 -8.79
N ASP A 140 15.88 3.84 -7.89
CA ASP A 140 16.03 3.04 -6.68
C ASP A 140 15.19 3.59 -5.52
N GLU A 141 14.60 4.77 -5.71
CA GLU A 141 13.75 5.51 -4.75
C GLU A 141 12.30 5.64 -5.24
N LEU A 142 12.02 5.22 -6.49
CA LEU A 142 10.69 5.27 -7.09
C LEU A 142 9.91 3.99 -6.76
N PHE A 143 8.76 4.16 -6.12
CA PHE A 143 7.82 3.08 -5.81
C PHE A 143 6.57 3.19 -6.68
N ILE A 144 6.04 2.04 -7.08
CA ILE A 144 4.77 1.93 -7.80
C ILE A 144 3.89 1.03 -6.95
N PHE A 145 2.78 1.58 -6.47
CA PHE A 145 1.79 0.85 -5.69
C PHE A 145 0.65 0.42 -6.60
N PHE A 146 0.27 -0.85 -6.49
CA PHE A 146 -0.89 -1.41 -7.16
C PHE A 146 -1.95 -1.67 -6.10
N PHE A 147 -3.09 -1.01 -6.24
CA PHE A 147 -4.24 -1.21 -5.37
C PHE A 147 -5.38 -1.81 -6.20
N ASP A 148 -6.10 -2.77 -5.61
CA ASP A 148 -7.41 -3.16 -6.10
C ASP A 148 -8.48 -2.42 -5.30
N VAL A 149 -9.56 -2.01 -5.96
CA VAL A 149 -10.66 -1.34 -5.29
C VAL A 149 -11.67 -2.38 -4.87
N GLN A 150 -11.79 -2.58 -3.56
CA GLN A 150 -12.79 -3.43 -2.93
C GLN A 150 -13.97 -2.60 -2.44
N GLN A 151 -15.17 -3.16 -2.52
CA GLN A 151 -16.40 -2.49 -2.13
C GLN A 151 -17.05 -3.18 -0.93
N THR A 152 -17.50 -2.38 0.03
CA THR A 152 -18.32 -2.81 1.15
C THR A 152 -19.55 -1.92 1.20
N HIS A 153 -20.74 -2.53 1.21
CA HIS A 153 -22.01 -1.80 1.28
C HIS A 153 -22.59 -1.88 2.68
N VAL A 154 -23.01 -0.73 3.21
CA VAL A 154 -23.77 -0.62 4.45
C VAL A 154 -25.18 -0.13 4.08
N ARG A 155 -26.20 -0.83 4.55
CA ARG A 155 -27.61 -0.50 4.31
C ARG A 155 -28.34 -0.42 5.64
N THR A 156 -29.17 0.60 5.80
CA THR A 156 -30.12 0.72 6.90
C THR A 156 -31.49 0.28 6.41
N ILE A 157 -32.17 -0.56 7.19
CA ILE A 157 -33.54 -1.01 6.91
C ILE A 157 -34.44 -0.27 7.88
N GLU A 158 -35.34 0.56 7.38
CA GLU A 158 -36.28 1.31 8.22
C GLU A 158 -37.63 0.61 8.34
N ASP A 159 -38.13 0.00 7.25
CA ASP A 159 -39.43 -0.68 7.20
C ASP A 159 -39.35 -2.13 6.69
N ALA A 160 -40.36 -2.95 7.03
CA ALA A 160 -40.45 -4.35 6.62
C ALA A 160 -40.56 -4.54 5.09
N ASP A 161 -41.10 -3.55 4.37
CA ASP A 161 -41.24 -3.56 2.92
C ASP A 161 -39.89 -3.33 2.19
N ASP A 162 -38.85 -2.87 2.90
CA ASP A 162 -37.51 -2.71 2.33
C ASP A 162 -36.67 -3.99 2.37
N VAL A 163 -37.12 -5.02 3.10
CA VAL A 163 -36.38 -6.30 3.26
C VAL A 163 -36.16 -6.98 1.91
N ASP A 164 -37.12 -6.91 0.99
CA ASP A 164 -36.99 -7.51 -0.34
C ASP A 164 -35.93 -6.79 -1.20
N ARG A 165 -35.71 -5.49 -0.96
CA ARG A 165 -34.68 -4.68 -1.65
C ARG A 165 -33.28 -4.85 -1.06
N VAL A 166 -33.17 -5.38 0.16
CA VAL A 166 -31.87 -5.60 0.84
C VAL A 166 -31.02 -6.62 0.10
N PHE A 167 -31.65 -7.62 -0.51
CA PHE A 167 -30.96 -8.66 -1.28
C PHE A 167 -30.64 -8.25 -2.73
N GLU A 168 -31.20 -7.14 -3.20
CA GLU A 168 -30.80 -6.55 -4.49
C GLU A 168 -29.47 -5.81 -4.28
N GLU A 169 -28.34 -6.49 -4.47
CA GLU A 169 -27.04 -5.81 -4.46
C GLU A 169 -27.07 -4.67 -5.50
N PRO A 170 -26.72 -3.42 -5.12
CA PRO A 170 -26.56 -2.40 -6.13
C PRO A 170 -25.30 -2.78 -6.89
N TYR A 171 -25.46 -3.35 -8.08
CA TYR A 171 -24.33 -3.66 -8.93
C TYR A 171 -23.67 -2.35 -9.35
N VAL A 172 -22.60 -1.99 -8.64
CA VAL A 172 -21.70 -0.93 -9.07
C VAL A 172 -20.69 -1.58 -9.99
N ASP A 173 -20.73 -1.18 -11.26
CA ASP A 173 -19.74 -1.60 -12.24
C ASP A 173 -18.31 -1.26 -11.74
N LYS A 174 -17.44 -2.28 -11.69
CA LYS A 174 -16.07 -2.13 -11.17
C LYS A 174 -15.31 -1.03 -11.90
N ALA A 175 -15.51 -0.86 -13.21
CA ALA A 175 -14.85 0.19 -13.96
C ALA A 175 -15.31 1.60 -13.55
N ARG A 176 -16.60 1.77 -13.19
CA ARG A 176 -17.11 3.02 -12.60
C ARG A 176 -16.56 3.28 -11.21
N LEU A 177 -16.53 2.25 -10.34
CA LEU A 177 -15.96 2.35 -8.99
C LEU A 177 -14.50 2.80 -9.03
N VAL A 178 -13.71 2.12 -9.86
CA VAL A 178 -12.29 2.42 -10.02
C VAL A 178 -12.13 3.84 -10.59
N ALA A 179 -12.90 4.23 -11.61
CA ALA A 179 -12.85 5.58 -12.19
C ALA A 179 -13.23 6.69 -11.20
N ASP A 180 -14.17 6.42 -10.32
CA ASP A 180 -14.59 7.34 -9.26
C ASP A 180 -13.51 7.49 -8.19
N ALA A 181 -12.90 6.38 -7.75
CA ALA A 181 -11.77 6.39 -6.82
C ALA A 181 -10.59 7.22 -7.35
N GLU A 182 -10.18 7.05 -8.62
CA GLU A 182 -9.12 7.88 -9.21
C GLU A 182 -9.44 9.37 -9.07
N LYS A 183 -10.67 9.77 -9.40
CA LYS A 183 -11.09 11.17 -9.34
C LYS A 183 -11.08 11.70 -7.92
N ALA A 184 -11.56 10.92 -6.96
CA ALA A 184 -11.55 11.26 -5.54
C ALA A 184 -10.13 11.55 -5.06
N PHE A 185 -9.21 10.62 -5.30
CA PHE A 185 -7.81 10.75 -4.91
C PHE A 185 -7.10 11.90 -5.61
N VAL A 186 -7.28 12.06 -6.93
CA VAL A 186 -6.66 13.16 -7.69
C VAL A 186 -7.19 14.52 -7.25
N LYS A 187 -8.49 14.62 -6.96
CA LYS A 187 -9.14 15.86 -6.51
C LYS A 187 -8.65 16.30 -5.12
N ILE A 188 -8.47 15.35 -4.20
CA ILE A 188 -8.05 15.63 -2.81
C ILE A 188 -6.54 15.83 -2.72
N LEU A 189 -5.75 14.94 -3.34
CA LEU A 189 -4.30 14.93 -3.15
C LEU A 189 -3.56 15.91 -4.07
N ASP A 190 -4.18 16.35 -5.16
CA ASP A 190 -3.65 17.37 -6.08
C ASP A 190 -2.19 17.13 -6.54
N THR A 191 -1.84 15.87 -6.82
CA THR A 191 -0.48 15.43 -7.20
C THR A 191 0.11 16.18 -8.40
N SER A 192 1.43 16.40 -8.40
CA SER A 192 2.11 17.25 -9.38
C SER A 192 2.05 16.75 -10.83
N TYR A 193 2.00 15.42 -11.06
CA TYR A 193 2.04 14.86 -12.41
C TYR A 193 0.65 14.50 -12.99
N ASN A 194 -0.43 14.63 -12.21
CA ASN A 194 -1.79 14.53 -12.74
C ASN A 194 -2.18 15.82 -13.45
N THR A 195 -2.39 15.76 -14.77
CA THR A 195 -2.75 16.92 -15.59
C THR A 195 -4.23 17.27 -15.50
N ILE A 196 -5.08 16.27 -15.29
CA ILE A 196 -6.51 16.44 -15.03
C ILE A 196 -6.69 16.46 -13.51
N LYS A 197 -7.39 17.47 -12.98
CA LYS A 197 -7.59 17.70 -11.53
C LYS A 197 -9.04 17.54 -11.06
N TYR A 198 -9.93 17.11 -11.98
CA TYR A 198 -11.35 16.84 -11.73
C TYR A 198 -12.06 17.90 -10.88
N LYS A 199 -11.94 19.18 -11.25
CA LYS A 199 -12.43 20.31 -10.44
C LYS A 199 -13.91 20.20 -10.06
N GLN A 200 -14.73 19.57 -10.90
CA GLN A 200 -16.17 19.38 -10.74
C GLN A 200 -16.57 18.09 -10.00
N TYR A 201 -15.61 17.23 -9.62
CA TYR A 201 -15.88 16.03 -8.81
C TYR A 201 -16.59 16.41 -7.50
N PRO A 202 -17.62 15.64 -7.04
CA PRO A 202 -18.03 14.31 -7.49
C PRO A 202 -18.88 14.23 -8.76
N LYS A 203 -19.31 15.37 -9.34
CA LYS A 203 -20.22 15.37 -10.50
C LYS A 203 -19.54 14.75 -11.74
N GLY A 204 -20.23 13.83 -12.40
CA GLY A 204 -19.78 13.22 -13.65
C GLY A 204 -20.51 11.92 -13.98
N VAL A 205 -20.56 11.55 -15.26
CA VAL A 205 -21.29 10.35 -15.73
C VAL A 205 -20.48 9.06 -15.61
N ASP A 206 -19.16 9.16 -15.54
CA ASP A 206 -18.20 8.06 -15.51
C ASP A 206 -17.66 7.81 -14.09
N GLY A 207 -18.45 8.14 -13.06
CA GLY A 207 -18.19 7.88 -11.64
C GLY A 207 -19.43 7.36 -10.92
N LEU A 208 -19.52 7.53 -9.61
CA LEU A 208 -20.65 7.08 -8.78
C LEU A 208 -21.72 8.15 -8.53
N HIS A 209 -21.56 9.35 -9.09
CA HIS A 209 -22.60 10.38 -9.01
C HIS A 209 -23.90 9.88 -9.64
N GLY A 210 -25.01 10.06 -8.92
CA GLY A 210 -26.32 9.56 -9.34
C GLY A 210 -26.49 8.04 -9.24
N ALA A 211 -25.58 7.30 -8.59
CA ALA A 211 -25.72 5.86 -8.36
C ALA A 211 -26.72 5.50 -7.24
N GLY A 212 -27.39 6.48 -6.64
CA GLY A 212 -28.35 6.27 -5.55
C GLY A 212 -27.71 6.04 -4.17
N LEU A 213 -26.43 6.41 -4.01
CA LEU A 213 -25.73 6.37 -2.73
C LEU A 213 -25.93 7.69 -1.97
N ASP A 214 -26.28 7.62 -0.68
CA ASP A 214 -26.37 8.80 0.20
C ASP A 214 -24.98 9.40 0.49
N ALA A 215 -24.03 8.50 0.78
CA ALA A 215 -22.63 8.80 0.98
C ALA A 215 -21.79 7.54 0.75
N TYR A 216 -20.50 7.74 0.49
CA TYR A 216 -19.52 6.68 0.41
C TYR A 216 -18.13 7.21 0.75
N VAL A 217 -17.24 6.31 1.14
CA VAL A 217 -15.87 6.64 1.54
C VAL A 217 -14.87 5.79 0.77
N TYR A 218 -13.73 6.39 0.43
CA TYR A 218 -12.53 5.64 0.04
C TYR A 218 -11.45 5.80 1.11
N TRP A 219 -10.74 4.73 1.39
CA TRP A 219 -9.53 4.75 2.20
C TRP A 219 -8.50 3.79 1.61
N ILE A 220 -7.26 3.91 2.07
CA ILE A 220 -6.19 2.97 1.71
C ILE A 220 -6.11 1.92 2.81
N ASP A 221 -6.43 0.67 2.48
CA ASP A 221 -6.32 -0.49 3.39
C ASP A 221 -4.87 -1.01 3.48
N GLU A 222 -3.92 -0.10 3.70
CA GLU A 222 -2.52 -0.43 3.94
C GLU A 222 -1.91 0.58 4.89
N ASP A 223 -0.93 0.14 5.69
CA ASP A 223 -0.22 0.98 6.66
C ASP A 223 0.85 1.89 6.01
N VAL A 224 0.44 2.61 4.97
CA VAL A 224 1.25 3.55 4.20
C VAL A 224 0.76 4.99 4.37
N GLU A 225 1.67 5.95 4.25
CA GLU A 225 1.37 7.37 4.28
C GLU A 225 1.84 8.02 2.96
N PHE A 226 0.95 8.74 2.31
CA PHE A 226 1.25 9.49 1.10
C PHE A 226 1.16 10.98 1.36
N THR A 227 2.22 11.71 0.99
CA THR A 227 2.27 13.17 1.13
C THR A 227 2.38 13.83 -0.23
N THR A 228 1.60 14.89 -0.44
CA THR A 228 1.72 15.81 -1.57
C THR A 228 2.06 17.21 -1.07
N SER A 229 2.08 18.20 -1.96
CA SER A 229 2.26 19.59 -1.56
C SER A 229 1.04 20.19 -0.85
N SER A 230 -0.15 19.59 -1.01
CA SER A 230 -1.40 20.09 -0.44
C SER A 230 -1.85 19.31 0.77
N GLU A 231 -1.66 17.99 0.77
CA GLU A 231 -2.26 17.10 1.77
C GLU A 231 -1.34 15.93 2.13
N THR A 232 -1.63 15.32 3.28
CA THR A 232 -1.14 13.99 3.64
C THR A 232 -2.34 13.10 3.87
N VAL A 233 -2.32 11.90 3.28
CA VAL A 233 -3.29 10.83 3.49
C VAL A 233 -2.61 9.63 4.12
N ARG A 234 -3.14 9.19 5.25
CA ARG A 234 -2.71 8.01 5.99
C ARG A 234 -3.66 6.85 5.75
N GLY A 235 -3.13 5.73 5.25
CA GLY A 235 -3.85 4.47 5.23
C GLY A 235 -3.76 3.74 6.57
N ALA A 236 -4.66 2.79 6.76
CA ALA A 236 -4.56 1.82 7.83
C ALA A 236 -5.06 0.47 7.33
N HIS A 237 -4.25 -0.57 7.55
CA HIS A 237 -4.71 -1.91 7.30
C HIS A 237 -5.68 -2.31 8.42
N VAL A 238 -6.91 -2.57 8.00
CA VAL A 238 -7.98 -3.08 8.83
C VAL A 238 -8.08 -4.55 8.46
N GLY A 239 -7.55 -5.44 9.30
CA GLY A 239 -7.72 -6.89 9.11
C GLY A 239 -9.20 -7.30 9.17
N ASP A 240 -9.51 -8.52 9.60
CA ASP A 240 -10.91 -8.99 9.66
C ASP A 240 -11.83 -8.17 10.60
N GLY A 241 -11.25 -7.37 11.51
CA GLY A 241 -11.99 -6.45 12.36
C GLY A 241 -12.16 -5.09 11.69
N MET A 242 -13.35 -4.80 11.13
CA MET A 242 -13.70 -3.50 10.52
C MET A 242 -13.61 -2.33 11.51
N ASN A 243 -12.41 -1.80 11.72
CA ASN A 243 -12.22 -0.53 12.39
C ASN A 243 -11.21 0.37 11.63
N PRO A 244 -11.66 1.11 10.60
CA PRO A 244 -10.83 2.09 9.88
C PRO A 244 -10.56 3.37 10.67
N MET A 245 -10.86 3.44 11.98
CA MET A 245 -10.71 4.65 12.80
C MET A 245 -9.26 5.18 12.92
N SER A 246 -8.28 4.55 12.29
CA SER A 246 -6.90 5.07 12.21
C SER A 246 -6.46 5.48 10.80
N ALA A 247 -7.32 5.29 9.78
CA ALA A 247 -7.09 5.74 8.41
C ALA A 247 -7.75 7.11 8.18
N ASP A 248 -7.11 7.92 7.33
CA ASP A 248 -7.76 9.06 6.70
C ASP A 248 -8.71 8.54 5.60
N VAL A 249 -9.89 9.14 5.50
CA VAL A 249 -10.91 8.74 4.54
C VAL A 249 -11.30 9.90 3.63
N ILE A 250 -11.48 9.62 2.33
CA ILE A 250 -12.08 10.56 1.39
C ILE A 250 -13.58 10.32 1.41
N LEU A 251 -14.33 11.24 2.02
CA LEU A 251 -15.77 11.18 2.13
C LEU A 251 -16.43 11.92 0.96
N ILE A 252 -17.40 11.24 0.33
CA ILE A 252 -18.30 11.83 -0.65
C ILE A 252 -19.72 11.78 -0.08
N SER A 253 -20.39 12.93 -0.05
CA SER A 253 -21.79 13.03 0.32
C SER A 253 -22.48 14.09 -0.54
N GLY A 254 -23.48 13.65 -1.30
CA GLY A 254 -24.11 14.45 -2.35
C GLY A 254 -23.08 15.03 -3.33
N ASP A 255 -23.00 16.36 -3.41
CA ASP A 255 -22.11 17.09 -4.32
C ASP A 255 -20.78 17.51 -3.67
N LYS A 256 -20.46 17.02 -2.48
CA LYS A 256 -19.25 17.40 -1.72
C LYS A 256 -18.28 16.23 -1.61
N VAL A 257 -16.99 16.58 -1.65
CA VAL A 257 -15.86 15.69 -1.36
C VAL A 257 -14.97 16.35 -0.31
N SER A 258 -14.51 15.58 0.67
CA SER A 258 -13.61 16.06 1.72
C SER A 258 -12.70 14.95 2.22
N LEU A 259 -11.48 15.32 2.63
CA LEU A 259 -10.61 14.45 3.41
C LEU A 259 -10.99 14.57 4.89
N VAL A 260 -11.36 13.45 5.51
CA VAL A 260 -11.66 13.35 6.93
C VAL A 260 -10.54 12.58 7.59
N LYS A 261 -9.96 13.16 8.63
CA LYS A 261 -8.91 12.53 9.44
C LYS A 261 -9.53 12.01 10.73
N PRO A 262 -9.07 10.88 11.26
CA PRO A 262 -9.57 10.40 12.54
C PRO A 262 -9.23 11.40 13.64
N ASP A 263 -10.14 11.59 14.59
CA ASP A 263 -9.88 12.39 15.78
C ASP A 263 -8.74 11.74 16.56
N THR A 264 -7.54 12.29 16.44
CA THR A 264 -6.43 11.94 17.32
C THR A 264 -6.76 12.52 18.68
N ALA A 265 -7.28 11.71 19.60
CA ALA A 265 -7.03 11.98 21.00
C ALA A 265 -5.50 12.04 21.15
N GLU A 266 -4.98 13.18 21.60
CA GLU A 266 -3.58 13.29 22.00
C GLU A 266 -3.34 12.27 23.12
N ASP A 267 -2.62 11.20 22.81
CA ASP A 267 -2.01 10.29 23.80
C ASP A 267 -0.65 10.83 24.23
#